data_AF-A0A7W1S927-F1
#
_entry.id   AF-A0A7W1S927-F1
#
_cell.length_a   1.000
_cell.length_b   1.000
_cell.length_c   1.000
_cell.angle_alpha   90.00
_cell.angle_beta   90.00
_cell.angle_gamma   90.00
#
_symmetry.space_group_name_H-M   'P 1'
#
loop_
_entity.id
_entity.type
_entity.pdbx_description
1 polymer ?
#
loop_
_entity_poly.entity_id
_entity_poly.type
_entity_poly.pdbx_seq_one_letter_code
_entity_poly.pdbx_strand_id
1 'polypeptide(L)'
;FFGVSPARQSLVGATTTNNNGTIAAAGGGPVTVGGPGGPGGGLSNLSDANKAVVTQALASGIPLSEIRFGDYVAAALNKMSSDGSDAQTALQTLEAQAVSDLQAADTAKTASPVVLATPVPEVVLQTGQVSLKFGLNSFIAPLPNKDKWDQLVADFTASDPQVKDIKLDVEARGGNQFASTDDCFYLPYNNVPGIDLSTVINLDPFIDSDSTFDKNDVIGNTLNLITRDNKIWAYPLALQPVALEYNADAFAKFNVPEPASGWTINAFTDALKSIKVDPADAAPFASREPGGTYLLMLIAAYGGVPLDYRTDPPTVDLTSQKNVDAIRQVLDLAKNGYLKYDKLSANTFIINGDDATAESIYDTALNGFSFRGRRGGGPAAPGQTTTTGTTDAYKLTTYPTGTDASAVSYDVTTAYISATSQNPEGCYRWISYLSKHPEVLNAMPAFRSQLADVATVQSANAANYYTLLDNLIQQPSTIVFPSQGGGGFNSPANFLIQFWMNRAFDNYVLNNGTLETDLADAQTYSKAFQECIATIPALDPATQDRRAFFTQYTDCAKKADPTISGLFGGG
;
A
#
# COMPACT_ATOMS: atom_id res chain seq x y z
N PHE A 1 23.44 6.62 -4.55
CA PHE A 1 24.62 6.77 -3.67
C PHE A 1 24.21 7.54 -2.41
N PHE A 2 23.58 6.89 -1.44
CA PHE A 2 23.42 7.44 -0.10
C PHE A 2 23.56 6.29 0.89
N GLY A 3 24.80 6.06 1.34
CA GLY A 3 25.06 5.22 2.50
C GLY A 3 24.94 6.10 3.75
N VAL A 4 24.13 5.68 4.72
CA VAL A 4 23.89 6.43 5.94
C VAL A 4 25.14 6.36 6.82
N SER A 5 25.76 7.50 7.11
CA SER A 5 26.85 7.61 8.09
C SER A 5 26.29 8.14 9.42
N PRO A 6 26.91 7.80 10.57
CA PRO A 6 26.50 8.35 11.86
C PRO A 6 26.56 9.88 11.85
N ALA A 7 25.52 10.51 12.41
CA ALA A 7 25.36 11.96 12.50
C ALA A 7 26.48 12.69 13.29
N ARG A 8 27.37 11.96 13.98
CA ARG A 8 28.54 12.52 14.68
C ARG A 8 29.78 11.68 14.45
N GLN A 9 30.89 12.36 14.18
CA GLN A 9 32.21 11.75 14.00
C GLN A 9 32.67 10.96 15.24
N SER A 10 32.22 11.33 16.45
CA SER A 10 32.51 10.63 17.71
C SER A 10 31.84 9.26 17.85
N LEU A 11 30.90 8.92 16.96
CA LEU A 11 30.18 7.63 16.95
C LEU A 11 30.69 6.70 15.83
N VAL A 12 31.65 7.15 15.02
CA VAL A 12 32.31 6.31 14.02
C VAL A 12 33.16 5.29 14.75
N GLY A 13 32.72 4.03 14.76
CA GLY A 13 33.38 2.93 15.48
C GLY A 13 32.85 2.64 16.89
N ALA A 14 31.78 3.30 17.34
CA ALA A 14 31.14 2.97 18.61
C ALA A 14 30.27 1.71 18.47
N THR A 15 30.64 0.62 19.16
CA THR A 15 29.78 -0.55 19.34
C THR A 15 28.77 -0.27 20.45
N THR A 16 27.48 -0.28 20.14
CA THR A 16 26.42 -0.26 21.15
C THR A 16 26.41 -1.60 21.89
N THR A 17 26.87 -1.62 23.14
CA THR A 17 26.50 -2.68 24.08
C THR A 17 25.05 -2.45 24.49
N ASN A 18 24.12 -3.14 23.84
CA ASN A 18 22.79 -3.30 24.41
C ASN A 18 22.91 -4.18 25.65
N ASN A 19 22.50 -3.67 26.80
CA ASN A 19 22.28 -4.47 27.99
C ASN A 19 21.06 -5.39 27.75
N ASN A 20 21.30 -6.52 27.09
CA ASN A 20 20.62 -7.78 27.33
C ASN A 20 21.59 -8.90 26.94
N GLY A 21 22.00 -9.67 27.94
CA GLY A 21 23.15 -10.56 27.89
C GLY A 21 23.05 -11.65 26.81
N THR A 22 24.14 -11.74 26.05
CA THR A 22 24.79 -12.94 25.50
C THR A 22 24.01 -13.87 24.59
N ILE A 23 24.36 -13.86 23.30
CA ILE A 23 24.73 -15.09 22.60
C ILE A 23 26.02 -14.84 21.80
N ALA A 24 27.04 -15.65 22.07
CA ALA A 24 28.33 -15.64 21.41
C ALA A 24 28.25 -16.24 20.01
N ALA A 25 29.05 -15.70 19.09
CA ALA A 25 29.15 -16.12 17.71
C ALA A 25 29.94 -17.44 17.54
N ALA A 26 29.41 -18.35 16.73
CA ALA A 26 30.12 -19.32 15.88
C ALA A 26 29.11 -19.97 14.92
N GLY A 27 29.24 -20.07 13.60
CA GLY A 27 30.12 -19.51 12.60
C GLY A 27 29.60 -20.02 11.24
N GLY A 28 29.56 -19.18 10.20
CA GLY A 28 29.26 -19.64 8.83
C GLY A 28 28.60 -18.60 7.91
N GLY A 29 29.41 -17.87 7.14
CA GLY A 29 29.07 -17.27 5.82
C GLY A 29 28.29 -15.94 5.80
N PRO A 30 28.75 -14.89 5.07
CA PRO A 30 28.04 -13.62 5.02
C PRO A 30 26.88 -13.69 4.01
N VAL A 31 25.64 -13.60 4.51
CA VAL A 31 24.46 -13.29 3.71
C VAL A 31 24.19 -11.79 3.82
N THR A 32 24.42 -11.05 2.73
CA THR A 32 24.13 -9.62 2.61
C THR A 32 22.64 -9.39 2.36
N VAL A 33 21.94 -8.89 3.38
CA VAL A 33 20.54 -8.43 3.28
C VAL A 33 20.53 -6.92 3.05
N GLY A 34 19.90 -6.48 1.95
CA GLY A 34 19.71 -5.07 1.61
C GLY A 34 18.29 -4.61 1.97
N GLY A 35 18.21 -3.64 2.89
CA GLY A 35 17.00 -2.93 3.32
C GLY A 35 17.39 -1.84 4.35
N PRO A 36 16.75 -0.66 4.35
CA PRO A 36 17.31 0.56 4.95
C PRO A 36 17.13 0.59 6.48
N GLY A 37 18.01 -0.10 7.21
CA GLY A 37 18.04 -0.09 8.67
C GLY A 37 18.63 -1.36 9.28
N GLY A 38 19.94 -1.61 9.08
CA GLY A 38 20.68 -2.75 9.66
C GLY A 38 22.18 -2.64 9.38
N PRO A 39 23.07 -3.26 10.19
CA PRO A 39 24.27 -2.61 10.69
C PRO A 39 25.45 -2.55 9.70
N GLY A 40 26.14 -1.40 9.67
CA GLY A 40 27.56 -1.35 9.32
C GLY A 40 27.93 -1.33 7.84
N GLY A 41 27.17 -0.67 6.97
CA GLY A 41 27.68 -0.23 5.67
C GLY A 41 28.63 0.97 5.82
N GLY A 42 29.79 0.75 6.44
CA GLY A 42 30.81 1.79 6.58
C GLY A 42 31.36 2.26 5.24
N LEU A 43 32.17 3.32 5.28
CA LEU A 43 32.89 3.94 4.14
C LEU A 43 33.74 2.97 3.28
N SER A 44 33.76 1.67 3.59
CA SER A 44 34.59 0.64 2.97
C SER A 44 34.32 0.41 1.48
N ASN A 45 33.11 0.66 0.99
CA ASN A 45 32.74 0.45 -0.43
C ASN A 45 33.01 1.66 -1.33
N LEU A 46 33.60 2.73 -0.81
CA LEU A 46 33.99 3.91 -1.59
C LEU A 46 35.45 3.81 -2.07
N SER A 47 35.76 4.39 -3.22
CA SER A 47 37.16 4.64 -3.60
C SER A 47 37.84 5.53 -2.57
N ASP A 48 39.16 5.44 -2.40
CA ASP A 48 39.86 6.19 -1.35
C ASP A 48 39.72 7.72 -1.52
N ALA A 49 39.60 8.19 -2.77
CA ALA A 49 39.26 9.59 -3.07
C ALA A 49 37.87 9.98 -2.54
N ASN A 50 36.86 9.12 -2.73
CA ASN A 50 35.50 9.36 -2.24
C ASN A 50 35.41 9.21 -0.71
N LYS A 51 36.20 8.32 -0.10
CA LYS A 51 36.31 8.23 1.38
C LYS A 51 36.82 9.53 1.98
N ALA A 52 37.84 10.14 1.37
CA ALA A 52 38.39 11.41 1.83
C ALA A 52 37.35 12.55 1.74
N VAL A 53 36.62 12.63 0.63
CA VAL A 53 35.55 13.62 0.42
C VAL A 53 34.41 13.43 1.43
N VAL A 54 33.94 12.19 1.63
CA VAL A 54 32.86 11.92 2.60
C VAL A 54 33.32 12.16 4.04
N THR A 55 34.56 11.82 4.38
CA THR A 55 35.12 12.10 5.71
C THR A 55 35.21 13.60 5.98
N GLN A 56 35.60 14.39 4.97
CA GLN A 56 35.65 15.84 5.08
C GLN A 56 34.24 16.46 5.13
N ALA A 57 33.28 15.93 4.35
CA ALA A 57 31.88 16.34 4.40
C ALA A 57 31.21 16.01 5.74
N LEU A 58 31.53 14.86 6.36
CA LEU A 58 31.02 14.48 7.68
C LEU A 58 31.63 15.33 8.81
N ALA A 59 32.87 15.79 8.67
CA ALA A 59 33.50 16.69 9.63
C ALA A 59 32.88 18.10 9.64
N SER A 60 32.19 18.50 8.57
CA SER A 60 31.51 19.80 8.43
C SER A 60 29.99 19.68 8.28
N GLY A 61 29.46 18.45 8.33
CA GLY A 61 28.04 18.17 8.13
C GLY A 61 27.25 18.51 9.38
N ILE A 62 26.25 19.37 9.24
CA ILE A 62 25.28 19.62 10.31
C ILE A 62 24.26 18.47 10.25
N PRO A 63 24.16 17.62 11.28
CA PRO A 63 23.18 16.53 11.27
C PRO A 63 21.76 17.07 11.30
N LEU A 64 20.80 16.32 10.74
CA LEU A 64 19.37 16.68 10.74
C LEU A 64 18.85 17.08 12.13
N SER A 65 19.37 16.47 13.20
CA SER A 65 19.04 16.81 14.60
C SER A 65 19.53 18.19 15.06
N GLU A 66 20.53 18.76 14.37
CA GLU A 66 21.08 20.10 14.62
C GLU A 66 20.52 21.15 13.66
N ILE A 67 19.82 20.74 12.58
CA ILE A 67 19.06 21.61 11.68
C ILE A 67 17.63 21.80 12.21
N ARG A 68 17.49 22.18 13.49
CA ARG A 68 16.17 22.28 14.17
C ARG A 68 15.21 23.28 13.53
N PHE A 69 15.73 24.20 12.72
CA PHE A 69 14.96 25.25 12.05
C PHE A 69 15.05 25.18 10.53
N GLY A 70 15.58 24.09 9.95
CA GLY A 70 15.76 23.98 8.50
C GLY A 70 14.45 24.07 7.72
N ASP A 71 13.37 23.51 8.28
CA ASP A 71 12.04 23.57 7.68
C ASP A 71 11.53 25.01 7.56
N TYR A 72 11.85 25.89 8.53
CA TYR A 72 11.50 27.32 8.47
C TYR A 72 12.34 28.06 7.42
N VAL A 73 13.59 27.67 7.22
CA VAL A 73 14.44 28.23 6.15
C VAL A 73 13.95 27.79 4.77
N ALA A 74 13.57 26.52 4.62
CA ALA A 74 12.95 26.01 3.40
C ALA A 74 11.59 26.69 3.12
N ALA A 75 10.77 26.90 4.15
CA ALA A 75 9.51 27.63 4.05
C ALA A 75 9.72 29.11 3.69
N ALA A 76 10.75 29.76 4.22
CA ALA A 76 11.11 31.13 3.83
C ALA A 76 11.54 31.19 2.36
N LEU A 77 12.33 30.22 1.89
CA LEU A 77 12.73 30.10 0.48
C LEU A 77 11.50 29.93 -0.42
N ASN A 78 10.53 29.10 -0.01
CA ASN A 78 9.27 28.92 -0.73
C ASN A 78 8.50 30.24 -0.82
N LYS A 79 8.32 30.98 0.29
CA LYS A 79 7.67 32.30 0.27
C LYS A 79 8.35 33.31 -0.64
N MET A 80 9.68 33.27 -0.75
CA MET A 80 10.41 34.11 -1.69
C MET A 80 10.09 33.73 -3.14
N SER A 81 10.00 32.43 -3.42
CA SER A 81 9.76 31.92 -4.78
C SER A 81 8.30 31.97 -5.24
N SER A 82 7.32 31.82 -4.33
CA SER A 82 5.89 31.75 -4.64
C SER A 82 5.17 33.08 -4.45
N ASP A 83 5.50 33.81 -3.38
CA ASP A 83 4.73 34.98 -2.94
C ASP A 83 5.43 36.30 -3.29
N GLY A 84 6.61 36.24 -3.94
CA GLY A 84 7.42 37.41 -4.29
C GLY A 84 7.94 38.19 -3.09
N SER A 85 7.91 37.60 -1.89
CA SER A 85 8.43 38.22 -0.67
C SER A 85 9.94 38.37 -0.75
N ASP A 86 10.49 39.52 -0.31
CA ASP A 86 11.93 39.65 -0.23
C ASP A 86 12.51 38.74 0.87
N ALA A 87 13.79 38.39 0.72
CA ALA A 87 14.47 37.45 1.60
C ALA A 87 14.41 37.84 3.07
N GLN A 88 14.50 39.14 3.35
CA GLN A 88 14.53 39.65 4.71
C GLN A 88 13.14 39.51 5.35
N THR A 89 12.08 39.91 4.66
CA THR A 89 10.70 39.79 5.15
C THR A 89 10.28 38.33 5.35
N ALA A 90 10.66 37.45 4.41
CA ALA A 90 10.35 36.03 4.50
C ALA A 90 11.04 35.39 5.71
N LEU A 91 12.34 35.64 5.89
CA LEU A 91 13.09 35.09 7.02
C LEU A 91 12.59 35.64 8.36
N GLN A 92 12.29 36.93 8.47
CA GLN A 92 11.76 37.52 9.71
C GLN A 92 10.39 36.93 10.10
N THR A 93 9.53 36.68 9.11
CA THR A 93 8.21 36.08 9.36
C THR A 93 8.36 34.65 9.88
N LEU A 94 9.25 33.86 9.29
CA LEU A 94 9.45 32.47 9.65
C LEU A 94 10.26 32.32 10.94
N GLU A 95 11.15 33.27 11.25
CA GLU A 95 11.82 33.37 12.55
C GLU A 95 10.80 33.63 13.68
N ALA A 96 9.87 34.57 13.49
CA ALA A 96 8.81 34.82 14.46
C ALA A 96 7.92 33.59 14.69
N GLN A 97 7.60 32.85 13.62
CA GLN A 97 6.86 31.60 13.72
C GLN A 97 7.66 30.52 14.48
N ALA A 98 8.95 30.35 14.17
CA ALA A 98 9.81 29.39 14.85
C ALA A 98 9.92 29.67 16.37
N VAL A 99 10.00 30.95 16.76
CA VAL A 99 10.01 31.36 18.17
C VAL A 99 8.66 31.03 18.85
N SER A 100 7.55 31.31 18.16
CA SER A 100 6.20 30.99 18.66
C SER A 100 6.01 29.49 18.86
N ASP A 101 6.42 28.67 17.88
CA ASP A 101 6.31 27.21 17.95
C ASP A 101 7.21 26.62 19.04
N LEU A 102 8.39 27.20 19.26
CA LEU A 102 9.28 26.80 20.34
C LEU A 102 8.66 27.12 21.72
N GLN A 103 8.04 28.29 21.88
CA GLN A 103 7.34 28.65 23.12
C GLN A 103 6.12 27.76 23.38
N ALA A 104 5.37 27.42 22.32
CA ALA A 104 4.27 26.46 22.41
C ALA A 104 4.77 25.07 22.83
N ALA A 105 5.89 24.62 22.26
CA ALA A 105 6.52 23.34 22.60
C ALA A 105 7.03 23.32 24.06
N ASP A 106 7.67 24.38 24.54
CA ASP A 106 8.13 24.49 25.94
C ASP A 106 6.96 24.52 26.93
N THR A 107 5.85 25.18 26.55
CA THR A 107 4.62 25.18 27.34
C THR A 107 3.97 23.79 27.38
N ALA A 108 3.94 23.08 26.24
CA ALA A 108 3.43 21.71 26.18
C ALA A 108 4.30 20.72 26.97
N LYS A 109 5.62 20.94 26.98
CA LYS A 109 6.60 20.13 27.71
C LYS A 109 6.48 20.29 29.23
N THR A 110 6.08 21.47 29.71
CA THR A 110 5.82 21.72 31.14
C THR A 110 4.45 21.23 31.59
N ALA A 111 3.48 21.08 30.67
CA ALA A 111 2.15 20.54 30.95
C ALA A 111 2.04 19.00 30.85
N SER A 112 3.01 18.32 30.23
CA SER A 112 3.03 16.87 30.09
C SER A 112 4.06 16.25 31.05
N PRO A 113 3.65 15.61 32.16
CA PRO A 113 4.60 14.87 32.98
C PRO A 113 5.24 13.77 32.12
N VAL A 114 6.57 13.68 32.14
CA VAL A 114 7.28 12.49 31.65
C VAL A 114 6.91 11.35 32.60
N VAL A 115 5.88 10.60 32.25
CA VAL A 115 5.55 9.35 32.94
C VAL A 115 6.66 8.38 32.55
N LEU A 116 7.56 8.08 33.50
CA LEU A 116 8.43 6.92 33.36
C LEU A 116 7.48 5.71 33.22
N ALA A 117 7.43 5.12 32.03
CA ALA A 117 6.76 3.86 31.84
C ALA A 117 7.47 2.84 32.73
N THR A 118 6.93 2.57 33.91
CA THR A 118 7.32 1.40 34.68
C THR A 118 7.06 0.19 33.78
N PRO A 119 7.99 -0.78 33.67
CA PRO A 119 7.76 -1.97 32.86
C PRO A 119 6.41 -2.56 33.22
N VAL A 120 5.55 -2.81 32.22
CA VAL A 120 4.27 -3.49 32.44
C VAL A 120 4.60 -4.80 33.16
N PRO A 121 3.99 -5.08 34.33
CA PRO A 121 4.26 -6.31 35.07
C PRO A 121 4.09 -7.52 34.15
N GLU A 122 5.09 -8.40 34.11
CA GLU A 122 5.02 -9.60 33.27
C GLU A 122 3.88 -10.50 33.76
N VAL A 123 2.99 -10.89 32.84
CA VAL A 123 1.82 -11.72 33.18
C VAL A 123 2.30 -13.09 33.65
N VAL A 124 1.98 -13.45 34.90
CA VAL A 124 2.30 -14.78 35.44
C VAL A 124 1.29 -15.80 34.91
N LEU A 125 1.72 -16.61 33.94
CA LEU A 125 0.90 -17.66 33.33
C LEU A 125 0.78 -18.89 34.23
N GLN A 126 -0.44 -19.39 34.38
CA GLN A 126 -0.72 -20.68 35.03
C GLN A 126 -0.56 -21.85 34.05
N THR A 127 -0.53 -23.08 34.55
CA THR A 127 -0.48 -24.28 33.72
C THR A 127 -1.65 -24.30 32.72
N GLY A 128 -1.34 -24.45 31.44
CA GLY A 128 -2.32 -24.43 30.35
C GLY A 128 -2.64 -23.03 29.80
N GLN A 129 -2.17 -21.95 30.44
CA GLN A 129 -2.28 -20.59 29.91
C GLN A 129 -1.09 -20.25 29.01
N VAL A 130 -1.33 -19.40 28.02
CA VAL A 130 -0.35 -19.07 26.99
C VAL A 130 -0.28 -17.56 26.76
N SER A 131 0.90 -17.08 26.40
CA SER A 131 1.13 -15.74 25.86
C SER A 131 1.39 -15.89 24.36
N LEU A 132 0.69 -15.11 23.54
CA LEU A 132 0.93 -15.06 22.10
C LEU A 132 1.81 -13.87 21.75
N LYS A 133 2.77 -14.07 20.85
CA LYS A 133 3.45 -12.97 20.19
C LYS A 133 2.74 -12.67 18.86
N PHE A 134 2.15 -11.48 18.75
CA PHE A 134 1.39 -11.06 17.58
C PHE A 134 2.13 -9.97 16.82
N GLY A 135 2.62 -10.30 15.64
CA GLY A 135 3.27 -9.36 14.74
C GLY A 135 2.26 -8.41 14.11
N LEU A 136 2.54 -7.12 14.09
CA LEU A 136 1.68 -6.12 13.46
C LEU A 136 2.51 -5.25 12.53
N ASN A 137 2.37 -5.49 11.22
CA ASN A 137 3.05 -4.69 10.22
C ASN A 137 2.50 -3.25 10.21
N SER A 138 3.33 -2.31 10.65
CA SER A 138 3.04 -0.88 10.61
C SER A 138 4.33 -0.09 10.43
N PHE A 139 4.30 0.90 9.54
CA PHE A 139 5.38 1.89 9.42
C PHE A 139 5.22 3.05 10.43
N ILE A 140 4.10 3.10 11.16
CA ILE A 140 3.83 4.10 12.20
C ILE A 140 4.01 3.46 13.57
N ALA A 141 4.98 3.96 14.34
CA ALA A 141 5.23 3.57 15.71
C ALA A 141 5.39 4.82 16.60
N PRO A 142 4.64 4.93 17.72
CA PRO A 142 3.57 4.03 18.18
C PRO A 142 2.33 4.08 17.27
N LEU A 143 1.47 3.06 17.36
CA LEU A 143 0.22 2.99 16.58
C LEU A 143 -0.69 4.20 16.88
N PRO A 144 -1.31 4.83 15.86
CA PRO A 144 -2.24 5.95 16.08
C PRO A 144 -3.43 5.63 16.97
N ASN A 145 -3.91 4.38 16.96
CA ASN A 145 -5.05 3.88 17.72
C ASN A 145 -4.61 2.86 18.79
N LYS A 146 -3.44 3.06 19.40
CA LYS A 146 -2.88 2.14 20.40
C LYS A 146 -3.86 1.79 21.52
N ASP A 147 -4.59 2.76 22.07
CA ASP A 147 -5.54 2.52 23.16
C ASP A 147 -6.65 1.52 22.76
N LYS A 148 -7.09 1.55 21.50
CA LYS A 148 -8.08 0.58 20.98
C LYS A 148 -7.47 -0.82 20.85
N TRP A 149 -6.23 -0.91 20.39
CA TRP A 149 -5.50 -2.19 20.34
C TRP A 149 -5.27 -2.78 21.73
N ASP A 150 -4.87 -1.95 22.70
CA ASP A 150 -4.65 -2.37 24.08
C ASP A 150 -5.97 -2.86 24.72
N GLN A 151 -7.07 -2.12 24.51
CA GLN A 151 -8.40 -2.52 24.98
C GLN A 151 -8.84 -3.84 24.34
N LEU A 152 -8.65 -4.00 23.03
CA LEU A 152 -9.00 -5.21 22.31
C LEU A 152 -8.26 -6.44 22.85
N VAL A 153 -6.95 -6.30 23.11
CA VAL A 153 -6.13 -7.36 23.72
C VAL A 153 -6.61 -7.69 25.13
N ALA A 154 -6.94 -6.68 25.94
CA ALA A 154 -7.46 -6.89 27.29
C ALA A 154 -8.80 -7.66 27.27
N ASP A 155 -9.72 -7.28 26.39
CA ASP A 155 -11.04 -7.92 26.28
C ASP A 155 -10.94 -9.38 25.79
N PHE A 156 -10.05 -9.63 24.82
CA PHE A 156 -9.80 -10.98 24.34
C PHE A 156 -9.17 -11.85 25.43
N THR A 157 -8.10 -11.40 26.08
CA THR A 157 -7.39 -12.21 27.09
C THR A 157 -8.23 -12.46 28.35
N ALA A 158 -9.14 -11.54 28.67
CA ALA A 158 -10.14 -11.75 29.72
C ALA A 158 -11.15 -12.84 29.37
N SER A 159 -11.57 -12.92 28.10
CA SER A 159 -12.63 -13.83 27.62
C SER A 159 -12.11 -15.20 27.13
N ASP A 160 -10.88 -15.28 26.61
CA ASP A 160 -10.32 -16.53 26.08
C ASP A 160 -9.94 -17.49 27.21
N PRO A 161 -10.26 -18.79 27.13
CA PRO A 161 -9.94 -19.74 28.20
C PRO A 161 -8.44 -20.01 28.38
N GLN A 162 -7.62 -19.79 27.34
CA GLN A 162 -6.22 -20.22 27.30
C GLN A 162 -5.23 -19.07 27.12
N VAL A 163 -5.50 -18.15 26.19
CA VAL A 163 -4.64 -17.02 25.87
C VAL A 163 -4.84 -15.93 26.91
N LYS A 164 -3.83 -15.70 27.74
CA LYS A 164 -3.89 -14.74 28.86
C LYS A 164 -2.97 -13.54 28.70
N ASP A 165 -2.21 -13.50 27.61
CA ASP A 165 -1.35 -12.38 27.26
C ASP A 165 -1.16 -12.34 25.74
N ILE A 166 -1.08 -11.14 25.16
CA ILE A 166 -0.70 -10.93 23.76
C ILE A 166 0.32 -9.81 23.71
N LYS A 167 1.53 -10.17 23.26
CA LYS A 167 2.63 -9.23 23.04
C LYS A 167 2.57 -8.73 21.60
N LEU A 168 2.13 -7.47 21.44
CA LEU A 168 2.12 -6.80 20.14
C LEU A 168 3.55 -6.44 19.72
N ASP A 169 4.02 -7.02 18.62
CA ASP A 169 5.29 -6.71 17.97
C ASP A 169 5.03 -5.81 16.75
N VAL A 170 5.04 -4.49 16.98
CA VAL A 170 4.73 -3.47 15.97
C VAL A 170 6.00 -3.05 15.23
N GLU A 171 6.21 -3.60 14.03
CA GLU A 171 7.38 -3.30 13.19
C GLU A 171 7.04 -3.27 11.70
N ALA A 172 7.84 -2.55 10.91
CA ALA A 172 7.74 -2.55 9.45
C ALA A 172 8.55 -3.72 8.85
N ARG A 173 8.00 -4.94 8.89
CA ARG A 173 8.65 -6.17 8.40
C ARG A 173 7.81 -6.95 7.38
N GLY A 174 8.46 -7.72 6.51
CA GLY A 174 7.76 -8.58 5.55
C GLY A 174 7.16 -9.84 6.20
N GLY A 175 6.15 -10.44 5.56
CA GLY A 175 5.44 -11.61 6.10
C GLY A 175 6.35 -12.78 6.51
N ASN A 176 7.36 -13.14 5.69
CA ASN A 176 8.29 -14.22 6.03
C ASN A 176 9.14 -13.92 7.29
N GLN A 177 9.40 -12.65 7.59
CA GLN A 177 10.14 -12.29 8.81
C GLN A 177 9.25 -12.50 10.03
N PHE A 178 8.02 -11.97 10.01
CA PHE A 178 7.02 -12.22 11.06
C PHE A 178 6.77 -13.73 11.26
N ALA A 179 6.66 -14.48 10.17
CA ALA A 179 6.45 -15.93 10.22
C ALA A 179 7.57 -16.68 10.98
N SER A 180 8.77 -16.12 11.04
CA SER A 180 9.91 -16.71 11.77
C SER A 180 10.06 -16.22 13.21
N THR A 181 9.41 -15.12 13.58
CA THR A 181 9.62 -14.44 14.87
C THR A 181 8.38 -14.34 15.75
N ASP A 182 7.19 -14.56 15.21
CA ASP A 182 5.89 -14.33 15.86
C ASP A 182 4.99 -15.55 15.71
N ASP A 183 4.03 -15.75 16.61
CA ASP A 183 3.10 -16.90 16.56
C ASP A 183 2.05 -16.72 15.46
N CYS A 184 1.58 -15.48 15.31
CA CYS A 184 0.69 -15.04 14.24
C CYS A 184 0.93 -13.57 13.96
N PHE A 185 0.50 -13.09 12.79
CA PHE A 185 0.79 -11.73 12.39
C PHE A 185 -0.22 -11.14 11.43
N TYR A 186 -0.34 -9.82 11.50
CA TYR A 186 -1.15 -8.95 10.66
C TYR A 186 -0.30 -8.33 9.55
N LEU A 187 -0.82 -8.36 8.32
CA LEU A 187 -0.31 -7.58 7.20
C LEU A 187 -1.43 -6.67 6.64
N PRO A 188 -1.13 -5.40 6.33
CA PRO A 188 -2.09 -4.49 5.71
C PRO A 188 -2.27 -4.76 4.21
N TYR A 189 -1.91 -5.94 3.73
CA TYR A 189 -2.00 -6.37 2.34
C TYR A 189 -2.04 -7.89 2.26
N ASN A 190 -2.39 -8.43 1.08
CA ASN A 190 -2.37 -9.87 0.84
C ASN A 190 -0.98 -10.35 0.41
N ASN A 191 -0.31 -11.13 1.27
CA ASN A 191 0.98 -11.72 0.96
C ASN A 191 0.90 -13.16 0.44
N VAL A 192 -0.28 -13.78 0.31
CA VAL A 192 -0.42 -15.18 -0.15
C VAL A 192 0.31 -15.46 -1.47
N PRO A 193 0.28 -14.58 -2.50
CA PRO A 193 1.04 -14.83 -3.74
C PRO A 193 2.56 -14.93 -3.55
N GLY A 194 3.13 -14.20 -2.60
CA GLY A 194 4.58 -14.05 -2.42
C GLY A 194 5.18 -14.69 -1.16
N ILE A 195 4.35 -15.11 -0.20
CA ILE A 195 4.78 -15.70 1.06
C ILE A 195 5.36 -17.10 0.83
N ASP A 196 6.29 -17.52 1.67
CA ASP A 196 6.75 -18.90 1.71
C ASP A 196 5.72 -19.77 2.47
N LEU A 197 5.00 -20.66 1.77
CA LEU A 197 3.97 -21.51 2.39
C LEU A 197 4.53 -22.47 3.45
N SER A 198 5.83 -22.75 3.46
CA SER A 198 6.44 -23.57 4.53
C SER A 198 6.53 -22.84 5.87
N THR A 199 6.39 -21.51 5.86
CA THR A 199 6.53 -20.66 7.05
C THR A 199 5.18 -20.30 7.69
N VAL A 200 4.07 -20.60 7.03
CA VAL A 200 2.71 -20.36 7.53
C VAL A 200 1.87 -21.63 7.44
N ILE A 201 0.82 -21.74 8.24
CA ILE A 201 -0.05 -22.93 8.23
C ILE A 201 -1.26 -22.76 7.31
N ASN A 202 -1.75 -23.88 6.78
CA ASN A 202 -3.07 -23.94 6.14
C ASN A 202 -4.16 -23.68 7.19
N LEU A 203 -5.08 -22.76 6.89
CA LEU A 203 -6.20 -22.40 7.76
C LEU A 203 -7.46 -23.24 7.53
N ASP A 204 -7.54 -24.06 6.48
CA ASP A 204 -8.73 -24.90 6.22
C ASP A 204 -9.15 -25.72 7.46
N PRO A 205 -8.26 -26.41 8.20
CA PRO A 205 -8.67 -27.20 9.37
C PRO A 205 -9.30 -26.36 10.49
N PHE A 206 -8.86 -25.10 10.64
CA PHE A 206 -9.40 -24.20 11.65
C PHE A 206 -10.76 -23.65 11.22
N ILE A 207 -10.84 -23.17 9.97
CA ILE A 207 -12.07 -22.63 9.38
C ILE A 207 -13.17 -23.70 9.34
N ASP A 208 -12.85 -24.92 8.91
CA ASP A 208 -13.82 -26.00 8.81
C ASP A 208 -14.31 -26.49 10.20
N SER A 209 -13.53 -26.25 11.26
CA SER A 209 -13.91 -26.52 12.65
C SER A 209 -14.68 -25.39 13.33
N ASP A 210 -14.63 -24.17 12.76
CA ASP A 210 -15.26 -22.97 13.31
C ASP A 210 -16.64 -22.76 12.71
N SER A 211 -17.67 -23.21 13.43
CA SER A 211 -19.06 -23.01 13.01
C SER A 211 -19.50 -21.55 12.94
N THR A 212 -18.70 -20.60 13.46
CA THR A 212 -19.00 -19.17 13.39
C THR A 212 -18.42 -18.49 12.16
N PHE A 213 -17.57 -19.19 11.40
CA PHE A 213 -17.04 -18.69 10.13
C PHE A 213 -18.01 -19.04 8.98
N ASP A 214 -18.74 -18.05 8.48
CA ASP A 214 -19.57 -18.21 7.28
C ASP A 214 -18.81 -17.75 6.04
N LYS A 215 -18.43 -18.70 5.17
CA LYS A 215 -17.77 -18.42 3.88
C LYS A 215 -18.62 -17.51 2.98
N ASN A 216 -19.96 -17.51 3.12
CA ASN A 216 -20.86 -16.64 2.34
C ASN A 216 -20.94 -15.20 2.87
N ASP A 217 -20.56 -14.99 4.13
CA ASP A 217 -20.49 -13.65 4.72
C ASP A 217 -19.21 -12.90 4.29
N VAL A 218 -18.20 -13.62 3.81
CA VAL A 218 -17.00 -13.01 3.24
C VAL A 218 -17.33 -12.26 1.95
N ILE A 219 -16.90 -11.00 1.86
CA ILE A 219 -17.24 -10.12 0.74
C ILE A 219 -16.44 -10.49 -0.51
N GLY A 220 -17.14 -10.61 -1.64
CA GLY A 220 -16.55 -10.73 -2.97
C GLY A 220 -15.69 -11.95 -3.20
N ASN A 221 -14.59 -11.77 -3.93
CA ASN A 221 -13.66 -12.84 -4.30
C ASN A 221 -12.56 -13.05 -3.24
N THR A 222 -12.73 -12.48 -2.04
CA THR A 222 -11.67 -12.36 -1.02
C THR A 222 -11.08 -13.72 -0.62
N LEU A 223 -11.92 -14.75 -0.44
CA LEU A 223 -11.43 -16.10 -0.11
C LEU A 223 -10.53 -16.68 -1.22
N ASN A 224 -10.88 -16.44 -2.49
CA ASN A 224 -10.06 -16.91 -3.60
C ASN A 224 -8.73 -16.15 -3.67
N LEU A 225 -8.71 -14.84 -3.34
CA LEU A 225 -7.47 -14.05 -3.32
C LEU A 225 -6.46 -14.54 -2.27
N ILE A 226 -6.93 -15.13 -1.17
CA ILE A 226 -6.09 -15.67 -0.10
C ILE A 226 -5.93 -17.21 -0.18
N THR A 227 -6.37 -17.80 -1.29
CA THR A 227 -6.24 -19.23 -1.59
C THR A 227 -5.05 -19.45 -2.54
N ARG A 228 -4.22 -20.45 -2.24
CA ARG A 228 -3.18 -20.96 -3.15
C ARG A 228 -3.07 -22.47 -2.99
N ASP A 229 -2.88 -23.19 -4.09
CA ASP A 229 -2.86 -24.66 -4.11
C ASP A 229 -4.14 -25.28 -3.48
N ASN A 230 -5.29 -24.68 -3.76
CA ASN A 230 -6.62 -25.05 -3.23
C ASN A 230 -6.72 -25.06 -1.70
N LYS A 231 -5.92 -24.25 -1.01
CA LYS A 231 -5.92 -24.09 0.45
C LYS A 231 -5.96 -22.63 0.84
N ILE A 232 -6.66 -22.31 1.94
CA ILE A 232 -6.72 -20.96 2.50
C ILE A 232 -5.49 -20.74 3.40
N TRP A 233 -4.66 -19.74 3.09
CA TRP A 233 -3.40 -19.50 3.81
C TRP A 233 -3.43 -18.26 4.71
N ALA A 234 -4.49 -17.47 4.65
CA ALA A 234 -4.64 -16.25 5.43
C ALA A 234 -6.08 -16.09 5.90
N TYR A 235 -6.26 -15.37 7.01
CA TYR A 235 -7.57 -14.98 7.52
C TYR A 235 -7.86 -13.55 7.03
N PRO A 236 -9.01 -13.30 6.36
CA PRO A 236 -9.33 -11.97 5.87
C PRO A 236 -9.83 -11.08 7.03
N LEU A 237 -9.27 -9.89 7.16
CA LEU A 237 -9.64 -8.95 8.23
C LEU A 237 -10.42 -7.75 7.69
N ALA A 238 -9.92 -7.14 6.62
CA ALA A 238 -10.52 -5.98 6.00
C ALA A 238 -10.19 -5.92 4.50
N LEU A 239 -10.95 -5.14 3.75
CA LEU A 239 -10.70 -4.77 2.38
C LEU A 239 -10.26 -3.31 2.33
N GLN A 240 -9.32 -2.99 1.44
CA GLN A 240 -8.87 -1.63 1.17
C GLN A 240 -9.29 -1.23 -0.24
N PRO A 241 -10.54 -0.78 -0.43
CA PRO A 241 -11.04 -0.49 -1.76
C PRO A 241 -10.48 0.80 -2.32
N VAL A 242 -10.25 0.80 -3.63
CA VAL A 242 -9.96 2.03 -4.37
C VAL A 242 -11.28 2.71 -4.70
N ALA A 243 -11.43 3.95 -4.25
CA ALA A 243 -12.57 4.83 -4.51
C ALA A 243 -12.15 6.00 -5.41
N LEU A 244 -13.13 6.71 -5.96
CA LEU A 244 -12.92 8.05 -6.52
C LEU A 244 -13.31 9.10 -5.49
N GLU A 245 -12.51 10.15 -5.37
CA GLU A 245 -12.90 11.40 -4.72
C GLU A 245 -13.12 12.46 -5.79
N TYR A 246 -14.24 13.18 -5.70
CA TYR A 246 -14.54 14.31 -6.59
C TYR A 246 -14.74 15.60 -5.80
N ASN A 247 -14.27 16.71 -6.36
CA ASN A 247 -14.44 18.04 -5.79
C ASN A 247 -15.84 18.58 -6.13
N ALA A 248 -16.74 18.62 -5.14
CA ALA A 248 -18.11 19.08 -5.32
C ALA A 248 -18.20 20.55 -5.78
N ASP A 249 -17.28 21.41 -5.34
CA ASP A 249 -17.23 22.82 -5.75
C ASP A 249 -16.81 22.95 -7.22
N ALA A 250 -15.89 22.10 -7.69
CA ALA A 250 -15.51 22.05 -9.10
C ALA A 250 -16.70 21.62 -9.97
N PHE A 251 -17.41 20.57 -9.55
CA PHE A 251 -18.62 20.11 -10.25
C PHE A 251 -19.69 21.21 -10.30
N ALA A 252 -19.96 21.88 -9.18
CA ALA A 252 -20.90 23.00 -9.11
C ALA A 252 -20.47 24.18 -10.00
N LYS A 253 -19.19 24.56 -9.97
CA LYS A 253 -18.63 25.66 -10.78
C LYS A 253 -18.85 25.45 -12.27
N PHE A 254 -18.69 24.22 -12.76
CA PHE A 254 -18.86 23.88 -14.18
C PHE A 254 -20.26 23.37 -14.52
N ASN A 255 -21.22 23.45 -13.59
CA ASN A 255 -22.59 22.93 -13.73
C ASN A 255 -22.65 21.46 -14.14
N VAL A 256 -21.70 20.66 -13.67
CA VAL A 256 -21.68 19.21 -13.86
C VAL A 256 -22.49 18.57 -12.74
N PRO A 257 -23.46 17.68 -13.06
CA PRO A 257 -24.18 16.93 -12.04
C PRO A 257 -23.21 16.11 -11.19
N GLU A 258 -23.39 16.12 -9.87
CA GLU A 258 -22.57 15.29 -8.98
C GLU A 258 -22.68 13.81 -9.39
N PRO A 259 -21.59 13.02 -9.28
CA PRO A 259 -21.60 11.59 -9.58
C PRO A 259 -22.63 10.86 -8.73
N ALA A 260 -23.68 10.34 -9.36
CA ALA A 260 -24.57 9.39 -8.70
C ALA A 260 -23.80 8.08 -8.44
N SER A 261 -24.18 7.34 -7.39
CA SER A 261 -23.62 6.03 -7.14
C SER A 261 -23.86 5.10 -8.33
N GLY A 262 -22.80 4.60 -8.95
CA GLY A 262 -22.88 3.80 -10.18
C GLY A 262 -23.10 4.59 -11.46
N TRP A 263 -22.74 5.88 -11.50
CA TRP A 263 -22.69 6.69 -12.73
C TRP A 263 -21.97 5.99 -13.89
N THR A 264 -22.38 6.32 -15.12
CA THR A 264 -21.91 5.63 -16.33
C THR A 264 -20.57 6.18 -16.83
N ILE A 265 -19.86 5.39 -17.63
CA ILE A 265 -18.63 5.84 -18.30
C ILE A 265 -18.84 7.07 -19.20
N ASN A 266 -20.03 7.22 -19.79
CA ASN A 266 -20.40 8.41 -20.55
C ASN A 266 -20.51 9.63 -19.64
N ALA A 267 -21.21 9.51 -18.49
CA ALA A 267 -21.33 10.59 -17.53
C ALA A 267 -19.97 11.02 -16.96
N PHE A 268 -19.07 10.07 -16.69
CA PHE A 268 -17.69 10.36 -16.31
C PHE A 268 -16.95 11.14 -17.41
N THR A 269 -17.01 10.67 -18.65
CA THR A 269 -16.35 11.32 -19.78
C THR A 269 -16.88 12.73 -20.04
N ASP A 270 -18.19 12.91 -19.96
CA ASP A 270 -18.85 14.20 -20.13
C ASP A 270 -18.44 15.16 -19.01
N ALA A 271 -18.35 14.68 -17.75
CA ALA A 271 -17.84 15.46 -16.63
C ALA A 271 -16.40 15.96 -16.88
N LEU A 272 -15.49 15.09 -17.32
CA LEU A 272 -14.11 15.50 -17.64
C LEU A 272 -14.07 16.58 -18.74
N LYS A 273 -14.88 16.42 -19.79
CA LYS A 273 -14.95 17.37 -20.91
C LYS A 273 -15.57 18.71 -20.49
N SER A 274 -16.57 18.70 -19.63
CA SER A 274 -17.21 19.91 -19.12
C SER A 274 -16.33 20.68 -18.14
N ILE A 275 -15.51 19.98 -17.35
CA ILE A 275 -14.59 20.61 -16.39
C ILE A 275 -13.38 21.21 -17.11
N LYS A 276 -12.82 20.51 -18.10
CA LYS A 276 -11.69 21.02 -18.90
C LYS A 276 -12.19 21.91 -20.04
N VAL A 277 -12.49 23.16 -19.71
CA VAL A 277 -12.96 24.16 -20.69
C VAL A 277 -11.80 24.71 -21.53
N ASP A 278 -10.66 25.02 -20.90
CA ASP A 278 -9.45 25.43 -21.60
C ASP A 278 -8.56 24.19 -21.87
N PRO A 279 -8.14 23.92 -23.12
CA PRO A 279 -7.17 22.86 -23.41
C PRO A 279 -5.87 22.96 -22.60
N ALA A 280 -5.48 24.16 -22.18
CA ALA A 280 -4.28 24.41 -21.37
C ALA A 280 -4.47 24.10 -19.88
N ASP A 281 -5.69 23.91 -19.39
CA ASP A 281 -5.95 23.53 -18.01
C ASP A 281 -5.35 22.15 -17.70
N ALA A 282 -5.07 21.88 -16.42
CA ALA A 282 -4.66 20.54 -15.98
C ALA A 282 -5.74 19.48 -16.32
N ALA A 283 -5.34 18.22 -16.38
CA ALA A 283 -6.29 17.13 -16.53
C ALA A 283 -7.25 17.08 -15.32
N PRO A 284 -8.58 17.03 -15.54
CA PRO A 284 -9.52 16.98 -14.41
C PRO A 284 -9.41 15.70 -13.58
N PHE A 285 -8.98 14.60 -14.18
CA PHE A 285 -8.69 13.35 -13.48
C PHE A 285 -7.18 13.09 -13.37
N ALA A 286 -6.72 12.74 -12.18
CA ALA A 286 -5.39 12.17 -11.98
C ALA A 286 -5.43 10.95 -11.08
N SER A 287 -4.75 9.88 -11.49
CA SER A 287 -4.51 8.74 -10.61
C SER A 287 -3.49 9.13 -9.55
N ARG A 288 -3.79 8.83 -8.29
CA ARG A 288 -2.89 8.97 -7.14
C ARG A 288 -2.46 7.61 -6.61
N GLU A 289 -3.12 6.53 -7.02
CA GLU A 289 -2.63 5.17 -6.80
C GLU A 289 -1.49 4.80 -7.77
N PRO A 290 -0.52 3.98 -7.33
CA PRO A 290 0.58 3.56 -8.18
C PRO A 290 0.12 2.62 -9.31
N GLY A 291 0.74 2.80 -10.47
CA GLY A 291 0.62 1.91 -11.62
C GLY A 291 -0.64 2.07 -12.46
N GLY A 292 -1.07 1.00 -13.14
CA GLY A 292 -2.03 1.05 -14.24
C GLY A 292 -3.44 0.53 -13.92
N THR A 293 -3.76 0.25 -12.65
CA THR A 293 -5.04 -0.37 -12.29
C THR A 293 -6.23 0.57 -12.55
N TYR A 294 -6.07 1.88 -12.40
CA TYR A 294 -7.12 2.85 -12.76
C TYR A 294 -7.50 2.76 -14.25
N LEU A 295 -6.53 2.53 -15.15
CA LEU A 295 -6.79 2.34 -16.57
C LEU A 295 -7.56 1.05 -16.82
N LEU A 296 -7.17 -0.05 -16.17
CA LEU A 296 -7.89 -1.33 -16.28
C LEU A 296 -9.37 -1.21 -15.86
N MET A 297 -9.64 -0.49 -14.77
CA MET A 297 -11.02 -0.24 -14.32
C MET A 297 -11.81 0.61 -15.34
N LEU A 298 -11.21 1.64 -15.93
CA LEU A 298 -11.86 2.44 -16.98
C LEU A 298 -12.05 1.64 -18.28
N ILE A 299 -11.08 0.81 -18.67
CA ILE A 299 -11.16 -0.05 -19.86
C ILE A 299 -12.33 -1.04 -19.70
N ALA A 300 -12.49 -1.61 -18.51
CA ALA A 300 -13.63 -2.46 -18.18
C ALA A 300 -14.97 -1.73 -18.25
N ALA A 301 -15.03 -0.46 -17.85
CA ALA A 301 -16.22 0.38 -18.04
C ALA A 301 -16.55 0.64 -19.53
N TYR A 302 -15.55 0.58 -20.43
CA TYR A 302 -15.77 0.55 -21.89
C TYR A 302 -16.02 -0.87 -22.45
N GLY A 303 -16.12 -1.88 -21.58
CA GLY A 303 -16.44 -3.26 -21.93
C GLY A 303 -15.23 -4.14 -22.25
N GLY A 304 -13.99 -3.63 -22.11
CA GLY A 304 -12.77 -4.38 -22.38
C GLY A 304 -12.21 -5.09 -21.14
N VAL A 305 -11.66 -6.30 -21.31
CA VAL A 305 -10.99 -7.07 -20.26
C VAL A 305 -9.65 -7.59 -20.79
N PRO A 306 -8.64 -6.72 -20.95
CA PRO A 306 -7.37 -7.11 -21.56
C PRO A 306 -6.59 -8.15 -20.74
N LEU A 307 -6.74 -8.08 -19.41
CA LEU A 307 -6.19 -9.01 -18.44
C LEU A 307 -7.32 -9.48 -17.52
N ASP A 308 -7.65 -10.77 -17.58
CA ASP A 308 -8.69 -11.37 -16.74
C ASP A 308 -8.07 -12.17 -15.60
N TYR A 309 -8.12 -11.61 -14.40
CA TYR A 309 -7.56 -12.19 -13.18
C TYR A 309 -8.48 -13.22 -12.50
N ARG A 310 -9.59 -13.61 -13.14
CA ARG A 310 -10.42 -14.75 -12.70
C ARG A 310 -9.77 -16.10 -13.01
N THR A 311 -8.72 -16.10 -13.83
CA THR A 311 -7.87 -17.26 -14.08
C THR A 311 -6.48 -17.02 -13.50
N ASP A 312 -5.78 -18.09 -13.10
CA ASP A 312 -4.38 -18.05 -12.69
C ASP A 312 -3.55 -19.02 -13.57
N PRO A 313 -2.60 -18.52 -14.39
CA PRO A 313 -2.27 -17.11 -14.61
C PRO A 313 -3.42 -16.34 -15.29
N PRO A 314 -3.42 -14.98 -15.28
CA PRO A 314 -4.49 -14.19 -15.88
C PRO A 314 -4.63 -14.45 -17.38
N THR A 315 -5.86 -14.52 -17.87
CA THR A 315 -6.10 -14.69 -19.31
C THR A 315 -5.75 -13.38 -20.03
N VAL A 316 -4.89 -13.49 -21.04
CA VAL A 316 -4.39 -12.33 -21.81
C VAL A 316 -5.09 -12.24 -23.16
N ASP A 317 -5.82 -11.15 -23.36
CA ASP A 317 -6.45 -10.78 -24.63
C ASP A 317 -6.24 -9.29 -24.92
N LEU A 318 -5.07 -8.93 -25.46
CA LEU A 318 -4.77 -7.53 -25.79
C LEU A 318 -5.19 -7.16 -27.22
N THR A 319 -5.56 -8.14 -28.05
CA THR A 319 -5.70 -7.97 -29.50
C THR A 319 -7.12 -8.13 -30.02
N SER A 320 -8.08 -8.63 -29.22
CA SER A 320 -9.46 -8.66 -29.67
C SER A 320 -9.96 -7.24 -29.95
N GLN A 321 -10.80 -7.09 -30.98
CA GLN A 321 -11.29 -5.78 -31.39
C GLN A 321 -11.98 -5.05 -30.22
N LYS A 322 -12.73 -5.78 -29.39
CA LYS A 322 -13.38 -5.24 -28.19
C LYS A 322 -12.36 -4.62 -27.22
N ASN A 323 -11.26 -5.32 -26.94
CA ASN A 323 -10.24 -4.82 -26.02
C ASN A 323 -9.42 -3.69 -26.62
N VAL A 324 -9.04 -3.78 -27.90
CA VAL A 324 -8.34 -2.70 -28.61
C VAL A 324 -9.18 -1.41 -28.61
N ASP A 325 -10.47 -1.50 -28.88
CA ASP A 325 -11.36 -0.32 -28.91
C ASP A 325 -11.59 0.27 -27.51
N ALA A 326 -11.72 -0.55 -26.48
CA ALA A 326 -11.85 -0.08 -25.10
C ALA A 326 -10.54 0.57 -24.60
N ILE A 327 -9.38 -0.05 -24.88
CA ILE A 327 -8.07 0.52 -24.58
C ILE A 327 -7.91 1.87 -25.28
N ARG A 328 -8.19 1.94 -26.58
CA ARG A 328 -8.04 3.17 -27.35
C ARG A 328 -8.90 4.30 -26.78
N GLN A 329 -10.16 4.02 -26.43
CA GLN A 329 -11.05 5.01 -25.83
C GLN A 329 -10.49 5.62 -24.54
N VAL A 330 -9.94 4.80 -23.64
CA VAL A 330 -9.34 5.30 -22.39
C VAL A 330 -8.04 6.06 -22.65
N LEU A 331 -7.14 5.51 -23.48
CA LEU A 331 -5.87 6.17 -23.76
C LEU A 331 -6.04 7.47 -24.56
N ASP A 332 -7.08 7.60 -25.36
CA ASP A 332 -7.43 8.85 -26.04
C ASP A 332 -7.87 9.93 -25.04
N LEU A 333 -8.50 9.57 -23.91
CA LEU A 333 -8.77 10.54 -22.84
C LEU A 333 -7.45 11.10 -22.27
N ALA A 334 -6.45 10.25 -22.08
CA ALA A 334 -5.11 10.67 -21.65
C ALA A 334 -4.42 11.54 -22.71
N LYS A 335 -4.42 11.14 -23.98
CA LYS A 335 -3.81 11.90 -25.09
C LYS A 335 -4.43 13.29 -25.25
N ASN A 336 -5.74 13.40 -25.01
CA ASN A 336 -6.46 14.67 -25.08
C ASN A 336 -6.40 15.47 -23.77
N GLY A 337 -5.62 15.03 -22.79
CA GLY A 337 -5.36 15.75 -21.55
C GLY A 337 -6.54 15.78 -20.57
N TYR A 338 -7.47 14.82 -20.67
CA TYR A 338 -8.56 14.63 -19.71
C TYR A 338 -8.16 13.74 -18.52
N LEU A 339 -7.21 12.83 -18.74
CA LEU A 339 -6.54 12.05 -17.69
C LEU A 339 -5.08 12.47 -17.61
N LYS A 340 -4.56 12.73 -16.41
CA LYS A 340 -3.12 12.82 -16.19
C LYS A 340 -2.52 11.43 -16.40
N TYR A 341 -1.51 11.35 -17.26
CA TYR A 341 -0.84 10.09 -17.59
C TYR A 341 0.65 10.21 -17.30
N ASP A 342 1.10 9.41 -16.34
CA ASP A 342 2.52 9.22 -16.03
C ASP A 342 2.99 7.90 -16.63
N LYS A 343 4.27 7.83 -17.03
CA LYS A 343 4.86 6.63 -17.64
C LYS A 343 4.72 5.41 -16.72
N LEU A 344 4.05 4.37 -17.19
CA LEU A 344 3.68 3.18 -16.39
C LEU A 344 4.67 2.03 -16.49
N SER A 345 5.47 1.97 -17.56
CA SER A 345 6.54 0.96 -17.74
C SER A 345 7.86 1.34 -17.05
N ALA A 346 7.84 2.30 -16.13
CA ALA A 346 8.97 2.64 -15.28
C ALA A 346 8.93 1.82 -13.98
N ASN A 347 10.07 1.28 -13.54
CA ASN A 347 10.22 0.49 -12.31
C ASN A 347 10.15 1.35 -11.02
N THR A 348 9.39 2.45 -11.07
CA THR A 348 9.36 3.45 -10.00
C THR A 348 8.04 3.35 -9.28
N PHE A 349 8.09 2.84 -8.05
CA PHE A 349 7.14 3.23 -7.00
C PHE A 349 7.31 4.74 -6.81
N ILE A 350 6.56 5.53 -7.59
CA ILE A 350 6.51 6.97 -7.40
C ILE A 350 5.51 7.20 -6.29
N ILE A 351 6.01 7.44 -5.07
CA ILE A 351 5.22 8.14 -4.06
C ILE A 351 5.13 9.56 -4.58
N ASN A 352 4.06 9.86 -5.32
CA ASN A 352 3.77 11.23 -5.73
C ASN A 352 3.64 12.03 -4.43
N GLY A 353 4.60 12.92 -4.19
CA GLY A 353 4.46 13.95 -3.18
C GLY A 353 3.21 14.77 -3.50
N ASP A 354 2.51 15.21 -2.46
CA ASP A 354 1.37 16.13 -2.57
C ASP A 354 1.84 17.47 -3.17
N ASP A 355 2.09 17.52 -4.47
CA ASP A 355 1.76 18.73 -5.18
C ASP A 355 0.24 18.82 -5.07
N ALA A 356 -0.22 19.80 -4.32
CA ALA A 356 -1.62 20.14 -4.15
C ALA A 356 -2.21 20.67 -5.46
N THR A 357 -2.13 19.87 -6.53
CA THR A 357 -2.93 20.10 -7.72
C THR A 357 -4.36 19.77 -7.36
N ALA A 358 -5.24 20.78 -7.46
CA ALA A 358 -6.66 20.66 -7.22
C ALA A 358 -7.34 19.87 -8.35
N GLU A 359 -7.01 18.58 -8.49
CA GLU A 359 -7.70 17.72 -9.45
C GLU A 359 -9.17 17.64 -9.09
N SER A 360 -10.03 17.70 -10.11
CA SER A 360 -11.46 17.65 -9.87
C SER A 360 -11.92 16.24 -9.50
N ILE A 361 -11.17 15.22 -9.93
CA ILE A 361 -11.39 13.82 -9.61
C ILE A 361 -10.03 13.13 -9.42
N TYR A 362 -9.89 12.29 -8.40
CA TYR A 362 -8.75 11.40 -8.26
C TYR A 362 -9.17 10.08 -7.60
N ASP A 363 -8.33 9.06 -7.69
CA ASP A 363 -8.53 7.80 -6.98
C ASP A 363 -7.74 7.73 -5.66
N THR A 364 -8.24 6.93 -4.73
CA THR A 364 -7.69 6.80 -3.39
C THR A 364 -7.98 5.41 -2.83
N ALA A 365 -6.98 4.75 -2.25
CA ALA A 365 -7.19 3.57 -1.44
C ALA A 365 -7.75 3.93 -0.06
N LEU A 366 -8.92 3.40 0.29
CA LEU A 366 -9.54 3.59 1.59
C LEU A 366 -8.93 2.62 2.61
N ASN A 367 -7.89 3.08 3.31
CA ASN A 367 -7.22 2.32 4.36
C ASN A 367 -6.74 3.22 5.53
N GLY A 368 -6.41 2.58 6.65
CA GLY A 368 -5.93 3.22 7.88
C GLY A 368 -4.55 3.86 7.78
N PHE A 369 -3.86 3.66 6.65
CA PHE A 369 -2.54 4.19 6.35
C PHE A 369 -2.58 5.32 5.31
N SER A 370 -3.78 5.71 4.86
CA SER A 370 -3.97 6.83 3.95
C SER A 370 -3.47 8.10 4.64
N PHE A 371 -2.28 8.54 4.24
CA PHE A 371 -1.57 9.67 4.83
C PHE A 371 -2.36 10.99 4.77
N ARG A 372 -3.44 11.04 3.99
CA ARG A 372 -4.25 12.24 3.73
C ARG A 372 -5.29 12.58 4.80
N GLY A 373 -5.79 11.60 5.54
CA GLY A 373 -6.68 11.87 6.69
C GLY A 373 -6.01 12.69 7.81
N ARG A 374 -4.67 12.89 7.75
CA ARG A 374 -3.90 13.71 8.71
C ARG A 374 -3.32 15.01 8.14
N ARG A 375 -3.34 15.24 6.82
CA ARG A 375 -2.79 16.45 6.17
C ARG A 375 -3.83 17.25 5.37
N GLY A 376 -5.11 17.09 5.70
CA GLY A 376 -6.16 18.03 5.27
C GLY A 376 -6.73 17.81 3.87
N GLY A 377 -6.61 16.61 3.30
CA GLY A 377 -7.15 16.29 1.96
C GLY A 377 -7.71 14.88 1.83
N GLY A 378 -8.17 14.29 2.93
CA GLY A 378 -9.03 13.10 2.93
C GLY A 378 -10.18 13.36 3.89
N PRO A 379 -11.28 12.58 3.82
CA PRO A 379 -12.47 12.82 4.63
C PRO A 379 -12.06 12.95 6.10
N ALA A 380 -12.23 14.16 6.63
CA ALA A 380 -11.81 14.50 7.98
C ALA A 380 -12.31 13.44 8.97
N ALA A 381 -11.42 12.98 9.86
CA ALA A 381 -11.87 12.26 11.04
C ALA A 381 -12.94 13.11 11.76
N PRO A 382 -13.99 12.50 12.35
CA PRO A 382 -15.02 13.25 13.06
C PRO A 382 -14.38 14.23 14.07
N GLY A 383 -14.56 15.53 13.86
CA GLY A 383 -14.00 16.59 14.70
C GLY A 383 -12.68 17.23 14.24
N GLN A 384 -12.10 16.86 13.10
CA GLN A 384 -11.00 17.62 12.49
C GLN A 384 -11.54 18.76 11.62
N THR A 385 -11.41 19.99 12.11
CA THR A 385 -11.38 21.18 11.26
C THR A 385 -10.04 21.22 10.53
N THR A 386 -10.06 21.28 9.19
CA THR A 386 -8.88 21.64 8.41
C THR A 386 -8.33 22.96 8.93
N THR A 387 -7.00 23.12 8.95
CA THR A 387 -6.29 24.32 9.43
C THR A 387 -6.70 25.61 8.70
N THR A 388 -7.52 25.52 7.66
CA THR A 388 -8.02 26.62 6.82
C THR A 388 -9.51 26.95 7.02
N GLY A 389 -10.25 26.25 7.86
CA GLY A 389 -11.69 26.53 8.06
C GLY A 389 -12.56 26.30 6.82
N THR A 390 -12.03 25.61 5.81
CA THR A 390 -12.75 25.22 4.58
C THR A 390 -13.39 23.85 4.78
N THR A 391 -14.69 23.76 4.55
CA THR A 391 -15.40 22.48 4.37
C THR A 391 -14.66 21.64 3.33
N ASP A 392 -14.37 20.38 3.65
CA ASP A 392 -13.79 19.46 2.69
C ASP A 392 -14.77 19.29 1.52
N ALA A 393 -14.41 19.84 0.35
CA ALA A 393 -15.24 19.81 -0.84
C ALA A 393 -15.24 18.42 -1.51
N TYR A 394 -14.37 17.50 -1.08
CA TYR A 394 -14.26 16.19 -1.68
C TYR A 394 -15.27 15.21 -1.11
N LYS A 395 -15.89 14.46 -2.03
CA LYS A 395 -16.87 13.41 -1.72
C LYS A 395 -16.47 12.11 -2.41
N LEU A 396 -16.75 10.99 -1.74
CA LEU A 396 -16.47 9.65 -2.27
C LEU A 396 -17.51 9.23 -3.29
N THR A 397 -17.06 8.60 -4.37
CA THR A 397 -17.88 7.92 -5.37
C THR A 397 -17.17 6.70 -5.93
N THR A 398 -17.88 5.89 -6.70
CA THR A 398 -17.33 4.68 -7.35
C THR A 398 -16.68 5.05 -8.67
N TYR A 399 -15.81 4.17 -9.18
CA TYR A 399 -15.47 4.20 -10.61
C TYR A 399 -16.73 4.13 -11.47
N PRO A 400 -16.72 4.72 -12.68
CA PRO A 400 -17.86 4.64 -13.57
C PRO A 400 -18.14 3.21 -14.01
N THR A 401 -19.42 2.92 -14.22
CA THR A 401 -19.89 1.62 -14.69
C THR A 401 -20.05 1.63 -16.22
N GLY A 402 -19.78 0.49 -16.84
CA GLY A 402 -20.06 0.25 -18.25
C GLY A 402 -21.44 -0.32 -18.50
N THR A 403 -21.81 -0.48 -19.77
CA THR A 403 -23.05 -1.18 -20.16
C THR A 403 -22.97 -2.68 -19.89
N ASP A 404 -21.77 -3.26 -19.97
CA ASP A 404 -21.56 -4.71 -19.90
C ASP A 404 -20.92 -5.16 -18.59
N ALA A 405 -20.15 -4.28 -17.95
CA ALA A 405 -19.35 -4.60 -16.77
C ALA A 405 -19.11 -3.38 -15.88
N SER A 406 -19.03 -3.64 -14.58
CA SER A 406 -18.48 -2.70 -13.59
C SER A 406 -17.08 -3.18 -13.22
N ALA A 407 -16.25 -2.28 -12.70
CA ALA A 407 -14.93 -2.65 -12.23
C ALA A 407 -14.68 -2.12 -10.81
N VAL A 408 -14.04 -2.95 -10.01
CA VAL A 408 -13.60 -2.60 -8.67
C VAL A 408 -12.17 -3.07 -8.46
N SER A 409 -11.45 -2.41 -7.56
CA SER A 409 -10.13 -2.82 -7.11
C SER A 409 -10.09 -2.68 -5.59
N TYR A 410 -9.56 -3.69 -4.92
CA TYR A 410 -9.32 -3.67 -3.49
C TYR A 410 -8.14 -4.56 -3.14
N ASP A 411 -7.45 -4.19 -2.07
CA ASP A 411 -6.53 -5.10 -1.38
C ASP A 411 -7.26 -5.84 -0.24
N VAL A 412 -6.67 -6.92 0.24
CA VAL A 412 -7.13 -7.66 1.42
C VAL A 412 -6.11 -7.49 2.53
N THR A 413 -6.51 -6.84 3.62
CA THR A 413 -5.80 -6.89 4.88
C THR A 413 -5.95 -8.29 5.47
N THR A 414 -4.83 -8.91 5.83
CA THR A 414 -4.78 -10.34 6.18
C THR A 414 -4.09 -10.61 7.51
N ALA A 415 -4.45 -11.72 8.15
CA ALA A 415 -3.67 -12.31 9.22
C ALA A 415 -3.21 -13.73 8.86
N TYR A 416 -2.07 -14.12 9.41
CA TYR A 416 -1.42 -15.41 9.19
C TYR A 416 -1.04 -16.06 10.51
N ILE A 417 -0.90 -17.37 10.51
CA ILE A 417 -0.37 -18.14 11.64
C ILE A 417 0.91 -18.81 11.19
N SER A 418 1.97 -18.60 11.96
CA SER A 418 3.31 -19.13 11.67
C SER A 418 3.35 -20.63 11.84
N ALA A 419 4.07 -21.33 10.95
CA ALA A 419 4.24 -22.79 11.01
C ALA A 419 4.99 -23.25 12.27
N THR A 420 5.76 -22.36 12.90
CA THR A 420 6.49 -22.62 14.14
C THR A 420 5.72 -22.24 15.41
N SER A 421 4.50 -21.70 15.29
CA SER A 421 3.66 -21.33 16.43
C SER A 421 3.44 -22.53 17.34
N GLN A 422 3.65 -22.33 18.64
CA GLN A 422 3.36 -23.36 19.64
C GLN A 422 1.88 -23.39 20.05
N ASN A 423 1.10 -22.38 19.63
CA ASN A 423 -0.30 -22.19 20.03
C ASN A 423 -1.19 -21.77 18.84
N PRO A 424 -1.21 -22.54 17.73
CA PRO A 424 -1.92 -22.12 16.52
C PRO A 424 -3.43 -21.99 16.72
N GLU A 425 -4.05 -22.76 17.61
CA GLU A 425 -5.47 -22.61 17.97
C GLU A 425 -5.73 -21.29 18.70
N GLY A 426 -4.80 -20.86 19.57
CA GLY A 426 -4.87 -19.56 20.24
C GLY A 426 -4.75 -18.41 19.24
N CYS A 427 -3.82 -18.54 18.29
CA CYS A 427 -3.68 -17.61 17.18
C CYS A 427 -4.96 -17.50 16.34
N TYR A 428 -5.56 -18.63 15.96
CA TYR A 428 -6.78 -18.64 15.19
C TYR A 428 -7.93 -17.94 15.92
N ARG A 429 -8.12 -18.22 17.22
CA ARG A 429 -9.14 -17.53 18.03
C ARG A 429 -8.87 -16.03 18.10
N TRP A 430 -7.62 -15.62 18.25
CA TRP A 430 -7.24 -14.20 18.26
C TRP A 430 -7.55 -13.50 16.94
N ILE A 431 -7.13 -14.05 15.80
CA ILE A 431 -7.36 -13.41 14.49
C ILE A 431 -8.84 -13.43 14.09
N SER A 432 -9.57 -14.47 14.46
CA SER A 432 -11.03 -14.54 14.29
C SER A 432 -11.73 -13.49 15.16
N TYR A 433 -11.30 -13.30 16.40
CA TYR A 433 -11.77 -12.22 17.26
C TYR A 433 -11.46 -10.85 16.65
N LEU A 434 -10.19 -10.57 16.32
CA LEU A 434 -9.74 -9.33 15.67
C LEU A 434 -10.55 -8.98 14.42
N SER A 435 -10.94 -9.96 13.61
CA SER A 435 -11.75 -9.75 12.41
C SER A 435 -13.14 -9.17 12.69
N LYS A 436 -13.62 -9.20 13.94
CA LYS A 436 -14.90 -8.66 14.39
C LYS A 436 -14.78 -7.25 14.99
N HIS A 437 -13.60 -6.66 14.91
CA HIS A 437 -13.26 -5.38 15.55
C HIS A 437 -12.76 -4.35 14.52
N PRO A 438 -13.65 -3.83 13.65
CA PRO A 438 -13.28 -2.86 12.60
C PRO A 438 -12.70 -1.54 13.13
N GLU A 439 -12.92 -1.20 14.40
CA GLU A 439 -12.41 0.00 15.06
C GLU A 439 -10.87 0.07 15.18
N VAL A 440 -10.18 -1.08 15.06
CA VAL A 440 -8.72 -1.15 15.03
C VAL A 440 -8.13 -1.25 13.63
N LEU A 441 -8.93 -1.65 12.63
CA LEU A 441 -8.50 -1.95 11.26
C LEU A 441 -8.56 -0.73 10.31
N ASN A 442 -9.44 0.25 10.59
CA ASN A 442 -9.59 1.49 9.80
C ASN A 442 -9.73 1.27 8.27
N ALA A 443 -10.46 0.24 7.86
CA ALA A 443 -10.73 -0.09 6.46
C ALA A 443 -12.11 -0.78 6.33
N MET A 444 -12.54 -1.17 5.14
CA MET A 444 -13.81 -1.87 4.95
C MET A 444 -13.74 -3.26 5.62
N PRO A 445 -14.69 -3.69 6.45
CA PRO A 445 -14.69 -5.04 6.97
C PRO A 445 -14.68 -6.10 5.86
N ALA A 446 -14.00 -7.23 6.07
CA ALA A 446 -14.03 -8.33 5.11
C ALA A 446 -15.33 -9.15 5.14
N PHE A 447 -16.16 -8.95 6.17
CA PHE A 447 -17.41 -9.68 6.42
C PHE A 447 -18.61 -8.74 6.27
N ARG A 448 -19.59 -9.16 5.47
CA ARG A 448 -20.77 -8.35 5.10
C ARG A 448 -21.63 -8.02 6.30
N SER A 449 -21.79 -8.95 7.23
CA SER A 449 -22.52 -8.76 8.48
C SER A 449 -22.03 -7.55 9.30
N GLN A 450 -20.77 -7.14 9.13
CA GLN A 450 -20.16 -6.04 9.87
C GLN A 450 -20.33 -4.67 9.20
N LEU A 451 -20.82 -4.61 7.95
CA LEU A 451 -20.97 -3.34 7.23
C LEU A 451 -21.94 -2.37 7.92
N ALA A 452 -22.98 -2.91 8.57
CA ALA A 452 -23.95 -2.11 9.31
C ALA A 452 -23.33 -1.35 10.50
N ASP A 453 -22.29 -1.93 11.12
CA ASP A 453 -21.64 -1.35 12.30
C ASP A 453 -20.56 -0.33 11.94
N VAL A 454 -20.11 -0.29 10.67
CA VAL A 454 -19.05 0.63 10.21
C VAL A 454 -19.39 2.09 10.49
N ALA A 455 -20.66 2.48 10.34
CA ALA A 455 -21.09 3.87 10.58
C ALA A 455 -20.87 4.33 12.03
N THR A 456 -20.69 3.40 12.97
CA THR A 456 -20.42 3.70 14.39
C THR A 456 -18.93 3.89 14.69
N VAL A 457 -18.05 3.37 13.83
CA VAL A 457 -16.59 3.35 14.05
C VAL A 457 -15.80 4.12 13.00
N GLN A 458 -16.40 4.44 11.85
CA GLN A 458 -15.84 5.21 10.74
C GLN A 458 -16.83 6.30 10.26
N SER A 459 -16.43 7.12 9.28
CA SER A 459 -17.27 8.22 8.79
C SER A 459 -18.51 7.70 8.04
N ALA A 460 -19.61 8.45 8.08
CA ALA A 460 -20.82 8.13 7.33
C ALA A 460 -20.56 8.04 5.81
N ASN A 461 -19.63 8.84 5.28
CA ASN A 461 -19.21 8.78 3.89
C ASN A 461 -18.55 7.43 3.54
N ALA A 462 -17.64 6.94 4.40
CA ALA A 462 -17.00 5.64 4.21
C ALA A 462 -18.02 4.49 4.32
N ALA A 463 -18.90 4.52 5.33
CA ALA A 463 -19.93 3.49 5.51
C ALA A 463 -20.88 3.40 4.31
N ASN A 464 -21.33 4.55 3.78
CA ASN A 464 -22.15 4.60 2.58
C ASN A 464 -21.40 4.04 1.36
N TYR A 465 -20.13 4.42 1.18
CA TYR A 465 -19.30 3.90 0.09
C TYR A 465 -19.11 2.37 0.17
N TYR A 466 -18.82 1.81 1.34
CA TYR A 466 -18.64 0.37 1.49
C TYR A 466 -19.92 -0.42 1.17
N THR A 467 -21.08 0.12 1.55
CA THR A 467 -22.38 -0.48 1.18
C THR A 467 -22.57 -0.46 -0.33
N LEU A 468 -22.23 0.64 -1.00
CA LEU A 468 -22.29 0.75 -2.47
C LEU A 468 -21.33 -0.23 -3.14
N LEU A 469 -20.13 -0.38 -2.60
CA LEU A 469 -19.12 -1.28 -3.12
C LEU A 469 -19.53 -2.75 -2.98
N ASP A 470 -20.05 -3.17 -1.83
CA ASP A 470 -20.54 -4.55 -1.66
C ASP A 470 -21.68 -4.86 -2.64
N ASN A 471 -22.60 -3.91 -2.87
CA ASN A 471 -23.64 -4.06 -3.88
C ASN A 471 -23.07 -4.23 -5.30
N LEU A 472 -22.01 -3.49 -5.65
CA LEU A 472 -21.32 -3.65 -6.94
C LEU A 472 -20.63 -5.01 -7.03
N ILE A 473 -19.89 -5.41 -6.00
CA ILE A 473 -19.17 -6.69 -5.95
C ILE A 473 -20.10 -7.89 -6.12
N GLN A 474 -21.34 -7.81 -5.62
CA GLN A 474 -22.35 -8.86 -5.77
C GLN A 474 -22.89 -8.99 -7.20
N GLN A 475 -22.67 -8.02 -8.09
CA GLN A 475 -23.12 -8.11 -9.48
C GLN A 475 -22.23 -9.09 -10.26
N PRO A 476 -22.80 -10.07 -10.97
CA PRO A 476 -22.01 -11.04 -11.76
C PRO A 476 -21.16 -10.41 -12.87
N SER A 477 -21.52 -9.20 -13.30
CA SER A 477 -20.82 -8.40 -14.30
C SER A 477 -19.66 -7.57 -13.72
N THR A 478 -19.42 -7.62 -12.41
CA THR A 478 -18.33 -6.86 -11.78
C THR A 478 -17.01 -7.60 -11.91
N ILE A 479 -16.02 -6.93 -12.48
CA ILE A 479 -14.64 -7.39 -12.60
C ILE A 479 -13.85 -6.85 -11.42
N VAL A 480 -13.18 -7.75 -10.70
CA VAL A 480 -12.27 -7.40 -9.61
C VAL A 480 -10.84 -7.40 -10.13
N PHE A 481 -10.20 -6.25 -10.13
CA PHE A 481 -8.77 -6.13 -10.42
C PHE A 481 -7.96 -6.16 -9.11
N PRO A 482 -6.80 -6.85 -9.08
CA PRO A 482 -5.91 -6.79 -7.94
C PRO A 482 -5.33 -5.38 -7.79
N SER A 483 -5.23 -4.90 -6.55
CA SER A 483 -4.59 -3.62 -6.25
C SER A 483 -3.07 -3.70 -6.43
N GLN A 484 -2.43 -2.59 -6.82
CA GLN A 484 -0.98 -2.57 -7.05
C GLN A 484 -0.16 -2.54 -5.77
N GLY A 485 -0.68 -1.92 -4.71
CA GLY A 485 -0.05 -1.92 -3.39
C GLY A 485 -0.16 -3.25 -2.64
N GLY A 486 -1.10 -4.12 -3.04
CA GLY A 486 -1.57 -5.24 -2.23
C GLY A 486 -0.95 -6.60 -2.43
N GLY A 487 0.29 -6.64 -2.89
CA GLY A 487 1.00 -7.89 -3.12
C GLY A 487 0.51 -8.71 -4.32
N GLY A 488 -0.49 -8.25 -5.08
CA GLY A 488 -0.88 -8.84 -6.38
C GLY A 488 0.27 -8.84 -7.41
N PHE A 489 1.23 -7.93 -7.23
CA PHE A 489 2.48 -7.81 -8.01
C PHE A 489 3.69 -8.48 -7.32
N ASN A 490 3.51 -9.09 -6.15
CA ASN A 490 4.54 -9.95 -5.54
C ASN A 490 4.71 -11.26 -6.32
N SER A 491 3.79 -11.57 -7.25
CA SER A 491 4.02 -12.54 -8.31
C SER A 491 4.80 -11.88 -9.45
N PRO A 492 6.06 -12.28 -9.71
CA PRO A 492 6.82 -11.78 -10.86
C PRO A 492 6.08 -11.96 -12.19
N ALA A 493 5.19 -12.96 -12.27
CA ALA A 493 4.46 -13.25 -13.47
C ALA A 493 3.42 -12.16 -13.81
N ASN A 494 2.60 -11.77 -12.83
CA ASN A 494 1.58 -10.74 -13.03
C ASN A 494 2.20 -9.38 -13.35
N PHE A 495 3.30 -9.05 -12.67
CA PHE A 495 4.05 -7.83 -12.94
C PHE A 495 4.51 -7.73 -14.39
N LEU A 496 5.09 -8.80 -14.96
CA LEU A 496 5.65 -8.76 -16.32
C LEU A 496 4.57 -8.68 -17.41
N ILE A 497 3.47 -9.42 -17.23
CA ILE A 497 2.33 -9.35 -18.16
C ILE A 497 1.79 -7.93 -18.22
N GLN A 498 1.58 -7.30 -17.06
CA GLN A 498 1.11 -5.92 -17.01
C GLN A 498 2.18 -4.93 -17.51
N PHE A 499 3.46 -5.18 -17.28
CA PHE A 499 4.55 -4.36 -17.80
C PHE A 499 4.51 -4.25 -19.33
N TRP A 500 4.35 -5.37 -20.05
CA TRP A 500 4.30 -5.35 -21.51
C TRP A 500 3.09 -4.58 -22.04
N MET A 501 1.93 -4.72 -21.41
CA MET A 501 0.74 -3.93 -21.73
C MET A 501 0.98 -2.43 -21.45
N ASN A 502 1.52 -2.08 -20.28
CA ASN A 502 1.84 -0.71 -19.91
C ASN A 502 2.87 -0.09 -20.87
N ARG A 503 3.82 -0.87 -21.40
CA ARG A 503 4.76 -0.40 -22.42
C ARG A 503 4.07 -0.01 -23.72
N ALA A 504 3.05 -0.76 -24.15
CA ALA A 504 2.23 -0.40 -25.30
C ALA A 504 1.45 0.90 -25.04
N PHE A 505 0.89 1.06 -23.84
CA PHE A 505 0.17 2.28 -23.46
C PHE A 505 1.10 3.50 -23.46
N ASP A 506 2.28 3.37 -22.86
CA ASP A 506 3.28 4.44 -22.82
C ASP A 506 3.69 4.89 -24.22
N ASN A 507 3.92 3.95 -25.14
CA ASN A 507 4.30 4.29 -26.50
C ASN A 507 3.17 5.02 -27.24
N TYR A 508 1.92 4.57 -27.08
CA TYR A 508 0.78 5.21 -27.72
C TYR A 508 0.50 6.63 -27.19
N VAL A 509 0.54 6.82 -25.87
CA VAL A 509 0.22 8.10 -25.22
C VAL A 509 1.37 9.09 -25.32
N LEU A 510 2.60 8.65 -25.01
CA LEU A 510 3.76 9.55 -24.88
C LEU A 510 4.54 9.74 -26.18
N ASN A 511 4.56 8.73 -27.06
CA ASN A 511 5.39 8.73 -28.27
C ASN A 511 4.60 8.70 -29.58
N ASN A 512 3.27 8.72 -29.53
CA ASN A 512 2.40 8.55 -30.70
C ASN A 512 2.67 7.26 -31.51
N GLY A 513 3.00 6.17 -30.80
CA GLY A 513 3.16 4.84 -31.38
C GLY A 513 1.87 4.26 -31.96
N THR A 514 1.99 3.09 -32.61
CA THR A 514 0.85 2.35 -33.17
C THR A 514 0.33 1.35 -32.15
N LEU A 515 -0.82 1.66 -31.54
CA LEU A 515 -1.39 0.89 -30.43
C LEU A 515 -1.57 -0.59 -30.77
N GLU A 516 -2.11 -0.89 -31.95
CA GLU A 516 -2.45 -2.25 -32.36
C GLU A 516 -1.21 -3.14 -32.48
N THR A 517 -0.13 -2.59 -33.07
CA THR A 517 1.15 -3.29 -33.19
C THR A 517 1.75 -3.54 -31.81
N ASP A 518 1.78 -2.52 -30.95
CA ASP A 518 2.38 -2.64 -29.63
C ASP A 518 1.59 -3.59 -28.70
N LEU A 519 0.25 -3.62 -28.82
CA LEU A 519 -0.60 -4.59 -28.10
C LEU A 519 -0.43 -6.01 -28.62
N ALA A 520 -0.23 -6.19 -29.93
CA ALA A 520 0.06 -7.50 -30.52
C ALA A 520 1.40 -8.05 -30.04
N ASP A 521 2.42 -7.21 -29.98
CA ASP A 521 3.73 -7.54 -29.41
C ASP A 521 3.60 -7.88 -27.92
N ALA A 522 2.91 -7.04 -27.14
CA ALA A 522 2.68 -7.28 -25.71
C ALA A 522 1.95 -8.60 -25.44
N GLN A 523 0.97 -8.97 -26.27
CA GLN A 523 0.27 -10.25 -26.15
C GLN A 523 1.19 -11.42 -26.47
N THR A 524 2.01 -11.28 -27.51
CA THR A 524 2.99 -12.30 -27.92
C THR A 524 3.98 -12.57 -26.79
N TYR A 525 4.55 -11.52 -26.19
CA TYR A 525 5.46 -11.65 -25.05
C TYR A 525 4.79 -12.27 -23.83
N SER A 526 3.58 -11.81 -23.50
CA SER A 526 2.84 -12.32 -22.35
C SER A 526 2.53 -13.81 -22.48
N LYS A 527 2.06 -14.26 -23.65
CA LYS A 527 1.74 -15.69 -23.90
C LYS A 527 3.00 -16.56 -23.91
N ALA A 528 4.07 -16.13 -24.59
CA ALA A 528 5.33 -16.86 -24.60
C ALA A 528 5.94 -16.99 -23.19
N PHE A 529 5.79 -15.95 -22.37
CA PHE A 529 6.21 -15.97 -20.97
C PHE A 529 5.36 -16.92 -20.13
N GLN A 530 4.03 -16.88 -20.25
CA GLN A 530 3.11 -17.80 -19.57
C GLN A 530 3.41 -19.27 -19.92
N GLU A 531 3.65 -19.57 -21.20
CA GLU A 531 4.05 -20.90 -21.65
C GLU A 531 5.38 -21.36 -21.03
N CYS A 532 6.34 -20.44 -20.87
CA CYS A 532 7.63 -20.74 -20.26
C CYS A 532 7.52 -21.00 -18.76
N ILE A 533 6.83 -20.12 -18.00
CA ILE A 533 6.73 -20.27 -16.54
C ILE A 533 5.88 -21.47 -16.13
N ALA A 534 4.98 -21.95 -16.99
CA ALA A 534 4.23 -23.19 -16.76
C ALA A 534 5.13 -24.43 -16.64
N THR A 535 6.39 -24.34 -17.07
CA THR A 535 7.39 -25.41 -16.93
C THR A 535 8.22 -25.31 -15.64
N ILE A 536 8.13 -24.18 -14.92
CA ILE A 536 8.85 -23.97 -13.67
C ILE A 536 8.09 -24.73 -12.56
N PRO A 537 8.70 -25.70 -11.87
CA PRO A 537 8.05 -26.41 -10.77
C PRO A 537 7.78 -25.45 -9.62
N ALA A 538 6.78 -25.73 -8.79
CA ALA A 538 6.55 -24.96 -7.56
C ALA A 538 7.83 -24.89 -6.71
N LEU A 539 8.08 -23.74 -6.06
CA LEU A 539 9.24 -23.57 -5.20
C LEU A 539 9.20 -24.61 -4.07
N ASP A 540 10.22 -25.45 -3.99
CA ASP A 540 10.48 -26.28 -2.83
C ASP A 540 11.52 -25.57 -1.94
N PRO A 541 11.09 -24.88 -0.86
CA PRO A 541 12.00 -24.14 0.00
C PRO A 541 12.98 -25.05 0.75
N ALA A 542 12.73 -26.36 0.82
CA ALA A 542 13.65 -27.32 1.45
C ALA A 542 14.84 -27.69 0.55
N THR A 543 14.71 -27.54 -0.78
CA THR A 543 15.71 -28.01 -1.74
C THR A 543 16.18 -26.95 -2.74
N GLN A 544 15.47 -25.82 -2.86
CA GLN A 544 15.73 -24.80 -3.87
C GLN A 544 16.06 -23.44 -3.24
N ASP A 545 17.08 -22.78 -3.80
CA ASP A 545 17.39 -21.39 -3.46
C ASP A 545 16.35 -20.45 -4.10
N ARG A 546 15.77 -19.57 -3.28
CA ARG A 546 14.71 -18.64 -3.70
C ARG A 546 15.18 -17.68 -4.81
N ARG A 547 16.44 -17.25 -4.80
CA ARG A 547 16.99 -16.37 -5.85
C ARG A 547 17.19 -17.14 -7.15
N ALA A 548 17.67 -18.38 -7.09
CA ALA A 548 17.75 -19.26 -8.26
C ALA A 548 16.36 -19.56 -8.85
N PHE A 549 15.35 -19.76 -8.00
CA PHE A 549 13.95 -19.89 -8.45
C PHE A 549 13.47 -18.65 -9.20
N PHE A 550 13.65 -17.44 -8.65
CA PHE A 550 13.27 -16.21 -9.34
C PHE A 550 14.08 -15.95 -10.62
N THR A 551 15.31 -16.44 -10.71
CA THR A 551 16.13 -16.35 -11.93
C THR A 551 15.46 -17.07 -13.09
N GLN A 552 14.78 -18.20 -12.84
CA GLN A 552 14.03 -18.92 -13.88
C GLN A 552 12.90 -18.07 -14.49
N TYR A 553 12.20 -17.27 -13.67
CA TYR A 553 11.20 -16.31 -14.16
C TYR A 553 11.85 -15.22 -15.01
N THR A 554 12.99 -14.68 -14.57
CA THR A 554 13.75 -13.70 -15.35
C THR A 554 14.23 -14.26 -16.69
N ASP A 555 14.67 -15.51 -16.73
CA ASP A 555 15.12 -16.16 -17.96
C ASP A 555 13.95 -16.39 -18.93
N CYS A 556 12.79 -16.82 -18.42
CA CYS A 556 11.56 -16.87 -19.21
C CYS A 556 11.17 -15.49 -19.75
N ALA A 557 11.29 -14.43 -18.94
CA ALA A 557 10.98 -13.08 -19.35
C ALA A 557 11.91 -12.58 -20.47
N LYS A 558 13.23 -12.80 -20.34
CA LYS A 558 14.22 -12.46 -21.37
C LYS A 558 14.05 -13.27 -22.66
N LYS A 559 13.61 -14.53 -22.54
CA LYS A 559 13.32 -15.38 -23.70
C LYS A 559 12.08 -14.89 -24.44
N ALA A 560 11.04 -14.47 -23.72
CA ALA A 560 9.83 -13.91 -24.30
C ALA A 560 10.12 -12.55 -24.95
N ASP A 561 10.82 -11.67 -24.25
CA ASP A 561 11.20 -10.35 -24.73
C ASP A 561 12.68 -10.06 -24.43
N PRO A 562 13.57 -10.16 -25.43
CA PRO A 562 14.99 -9.88 -25.23
C PRO A 562 15.29 -8.43 -24.81
N THR A 563 14.39 -7.48 -25.10
CA THR A 563 14.61 -6.04 -24.88
C THR A 563 14.52 -5.65 -23.40
N ILE A 564 13.88 -6.47 -22.55
CA ILE A 564 13.75 -6.21 -21.11
C ILE A 564 14.95 -6.70 -20.28
N SER A 565 16.04 -7.09 -20.93
CA SER A 565 17.27 -7.52 -20.23
C SER A 565 17.79 -6.46 -19.24
N GLY A 566 17.60 -5.18 -19.54
CA GLY A 566 17.97 -4.07 -18.65
C GLY A 566 17.02 -3.84 -17.45
N LEU A 567 15.82 -4.44 -17.46
CA LEU A 567 14.83 -4.30 -16.39
C LEU A 567 15.25 -5.02 -15.10
N PHE A 568 16.01 -6.10 -15.22
CA PHE A 568 16.36 -6.99 -14.11
C PHE A 568 17.71 -6.71 -13.46
N GLY A 569 18.44 -5.68 -13.90
CA GLY A 569 19.79 -5.36 -13.45
C GLY A 569 20.84 -6.39 -13.92
N GLY A 570 21.85 -5.95 -14.65
CA GLY A 570 23.07 -6.73 -14.87
C GLY A 570 23.95 -6.66 -13.61
N GLY A 571 24.51 -7.80 -13.21
CA GLY A 571 25.41 -7.91 -12.06
C GLY A 571 26.73 -7.16 -12.19
#